data_AF-A0A1S2N3Z7-F1
#
_entry.id   AF-A0A1S2N3Z7-F1
#
_cell.length_a   1.000
_cell.length_b   1.000
_cell.length_c   1.000
_cell.angle_alpha   90.00
_cell.angle_beta   90.00
_cell.angle_gamma   90.00
#
_symmetry.space_group_name_H-M   'P 1'
#
loop_
_entity.id
_entity.type
_entity.pdbx_description
1 polymer ?
#
loop_
_entity_poly.entity_id
_entity_poly.type
_entity_poly.pdbx_seq_one_letter_code
_entity_poly.pdbx_strand_id
1 'polypeptide(L)'
;MDQQLTLDPAHTALVLIDLQNSNVKHDLAPHSAENVVGNCVLLAQEMRERGGLVIYVHVLLNELPQAPADAPLRPQGAPAAPPDASWLAPEAGVEARDLVIVKRQWGAFYGTELEQQLRRRGIDTLIMGGIATNFGVESTARAAYDFGFKLVFAEDAMSSFDADAHHFACENIFPKMGRVRATRTLIDVLQNGIGAA
;
A
#
# COMPACT_ATOMS: atom_id res chain seq x y z
N MET A 1 -8.96 25.38 6.89
CA MET A 1 -9.99 24.65 7.64
C MET A 1 -9.55 23.20 7.69
N ASP A 2 -9.07 22.73 8.85
CA ASP A 2 -8.85 21.29 9.04
C ASP A 2 -10.19 20.58 8.97
N GLN A 3 -10.41 19.86 7.88
CA GLN A 3 -11.55 18.96 7.79
C GLN A 3 -11.21 17.70 8.56
N GLN A 4 -12.07 17.35 9.52
CA GLN A 4 -12.00 16.14 10.32
C GLN A 4 -11.93 14.88 9.42
N LEU A 5 -11.15 13.85 9.83
CA LEU A 5 -11.08 12.57 9.12
C LEU A 5 -12.14 11.63 9.66
N THR A 6 -12.95 11.11 8.74
CA THR A 6 -13.98 10.10 8.99
C THR A 6 -13.74 8.97 8.01
N LEU A 7 -13.77 7.73 8.52
CA LEU A 7 -13.64 6.51 7.74
C LEU A 7 -14.87 5.66 8.03
N ASP A 8 -15.61 5.31 6.98
CA ASP A 8 -16.68 4.31 7.06
C ASP A 8 -16.10 2.97 6.56
N PRO A 9 -15.90 1.97 7.43
CA PRO A 9 -15.39 0.66 7.04
C PRO A 9 -16.18 0.01 5.89
N ALA A 10 -17.49 0.27 5.76
CA ALA A 10 -18.31 -0.28 4.69
C ALA A 10 -17.93 0.26 3.29
N HIS A 11 -17.34 1.46 3.23
CA HIS A 11 -16.93 2.15 2.00
C HIS A 11 -15.42 2.38 1.91
N THR A 12 -14.65 1.81 2.85
CA THR A 12 -13.20 1.96 2.95
C THR A 12 -12.49 0.63 2.72
N ALA A 13 -11.42 0.64 1.93
CA ALA A 13 -10.51 -0.50 1.82
C ALA A 13 -9.11 -0.12 2.31
N LEU A 14 -8.45 -1.05 3.00
CA LEU A 14 -7.01 -1.01 3.24
C LEU A 14 -6.31 -1.74 2.09
N VAL A 15 -5.40 -1.05 1.41
CA VAL A 15 -4.64 -1.59 0.28
C VAL A 15 -3.16 -1.64 0.66
N LEU A 16 -2.66 -2.85 0.89
CA LEU A 16 -1.30 -3.14 1.33
C LEU A 16 -0.45 -3.60 0.13
N ILE A 17 0.50 -2.75 -0.27
CA ILE A 17 1.31 -2.97 -1.47
C ILE A 17 2.60 -3.73 -1.15
N ASP A 18 2.79 -4.85 -1.84
CA ASP A 18 4.00 -5.63 -1.95
C ASP A 18 4.71 -5.91 -0.61
N LEU A 19 3.93 -6.32 0.41
CA LEU A 19 4.45 -6.95 1.65
C LEU A 19 4.93 -8.39 1.36
N GLN A 20 5.83 -8.51 0.41
CA GLN A 20 6.34 -9.77 -0.14
C GLN A 20 7.79 -10.00 0.25
N ASN A 21 8.22 -11.26 0.18
CA ASN A 21 9.55 -11.71 0.62
C ASN A 21 10.70 -10.89 0.03
N SER A 22 10.62 -10.44 -1.22
CA SER A 22 11.66 -9.61 -1.81
C SER A 22 11.80 -8.25 -1.12
N ASN A 23 10.70 -7.67 -0.63
CA ASN A 23 10.65 -6.30 -0.15
C ASN A 23 10.88 -6.21 1.35
N VAL A 24 10.28 -7.12 2.13
CA VAL A 24 10.43 -7.12 3.60
C VAL A 24 11.83 -7.52 4.06
N LYS A 25 12.66 -8.06 3.15
CA LYS A 25 14.06 -8.43 3.40
C LYS A 25 15.07 -7.35 2.97
N HIS A 26 14.60 -6.23 2.40
CA HIS A 26 15.47 -5.11 2.07
C HIS A 26 15.77 -4.25 3.31
N ASP A 27 16.91 -3.55 3.27
CA ASP A 27 17.14 -2.41 4.16
C ASP A 27 16.21 -1.28 3.72
N LEU A 28 15.27 -0.93 4.60
CA LEU A 28 14.25 0.08 4.34
C LEU A 28 14.46 1.30 5.22
N ALA A 29 14.04 2.45 4.71
CA ALA A 29 14.06 3.73 5.41
C ALA A 29 12.87 4.62 4.99
N PRO A 30 12.33 5.46 5.89
CA PRO A 30 12.80 5.71 7.26
C PRO A 30 12.37 4.63 8.27
N HIS A 31 11.35 3.83 7.94
CA HIS A 31 10.82 2.79 8.80
C HIS A 31 11.37 1.42 8.42
N SER A 32 11.74 0.61 9.41
CA SER A 32 12.20 -0.76 9.19
C SER A 32 11.08 -1.65 8.62
N ALA A 33 11.44 -2.75 7.96
CA ALA A 33 10.45 -3.72 7.46
C ALA A 33 9.56 -4.26 8.57
N GLU A 34 10.12 -4.54 9.76
CA GLU A 34 9.37 -4.99 10.93
C GLU A 34 8.30 -3.99 11.35
N ASN A 35 8.65 -2.69 11.45
CA ASN A 35 7.71 -1.64 11.83
C ASN A 35 6.60 -1.48 10.79
N VAL A 36 6.96 -1.46 9.50
CA VAL A 36 6.01 -1.32 8.40
C VAL A 36 5.01 -2.48 8.39
N VAL A 37 5.51 -3.72 8.44
CA VAL A 37 4.65 -4.91 8.45
C VAL A 37 3.79 -4.96 9.70
N GLY A 38 4.36 -4.66 10.87
CA GLY A 38 3.61 -4.59 12.13
C GLY A 38 2.44 -3.60 12.08
N ASN A 39 2.69 -2.37 11.60
CA ASN A 39 1.65 -1.36 11.43
C ASN A 39 0.60 -1.76 10.38
N CYS A 40 1.01 -2.38 9.27
CA CYS A 40 0.08 -2.92 8.27
C CYS A 40 -0.83 -4.00 8.87
N VAL A 41 -0.28 -4.90 9.70
CA VAL A 41 -1.04 -5.96 10.38
C VAL A 41 -2.04 -5.37 11.37
N LEU A 42 -1.65 -4.35 12.15
CA LEU A 42 -2.56 -3.66 13.08
C LEU A 42 -3.73 -3.00 12.33
N LEU A 43 -3.46 -2.32 11.22
CA LEU A 43 -4.51 -1.73 10.39
C LEU A 43 -5.42 -2.81 9.77
N ALA A 44 -4.84 -3.92 9.31
CA ALA A 44 -5.60 -5.02 8.74
C ALA A 44 -6.53 -5.65 9.78
N GLN A 45 -6.06 -5.87 11.00
CA GLN A 45 -6.88 -6.37 12.11
C GLN A 45 -8.05 -5.44 12.39
N GLU A 46 -7.80 -4.14 12.58
CA GLU A 46 -8.85 -3.16 12.86
C GLU A 46 -9.87 -3.03 11.72
N MET A 47 -9.42 -3.08 10.46
CA MET A 47 -10.32 -3.10 9.32
C MET A 47 -11.21 -4.35 9.32
N ARG A 48 -10.64 -5.54 9.55
CA ARG A 48 -11.38 -6.81 9.59
C ARG A 48 -12.42 -6.82 10.71
N GLU A 49 -12.06 -6.36 11.91
CA GLU A 49 -12.96 -6.30 13.07
C GLU A 49 -14.19 -5.41 12.81
N ARG A 50 -14.04 -4.42 11.93
CA ARG A 50 -15.10 -3.47 11.56
C ARG A 50 -15.86 -3.84 10.30
N GLY A 51 -15.54 -4.99 9.70
CA GLY A 51 -16.14 -5.44 8.44
C GLY A 51 -15.62 -4.69 7.21
N GLY A 52 -14.51 -3.96 7.34
CA GLY A 52 -13.84 -3.29 6.23
C GLY A 52 -13.07 -4.26 5.34
N LEU A 53 -12.81 -3.83 4.10
CA LEU A 53 -12.10 -4.64 3.11
C LEU A 53 -10.58 -4.50 3.30
N VAL A 54 -9.86 -5.62 3.38
CA VAL A 54 -8.40 -5.66 3.30
C VAL A 54 -7.97 -6.29 1.98
N ILE A 55 -7.08 -5.60 1.27
CA ILE A 55 -6.55 -6.01 -0.02
C ILE A 55 -5.02 -6.06 0.09
N TYR A 56 -4.45 -7.23 -0.16
CA TYR A 56 -3.01 -7.37 -0.36
C TYR A 56 -2.72 -7.38 -1.85
N VAL A 57 -1.74 -6.60 -2.25
CA VAL A 57 -1.21 -6.59 -3.62
C VAL A 57 0.20 -7.14 -3.56
N HIS A 58 0.57 -7.98 -4.52
CA HIS A 58 1.97 -8.38 -4.71
C HIS A 58 2.34 -8.43 -6.18
N VAL A 59 3.63 -8.28 -6.47
CA VAL A 59 4.17 -8.23 -7.83
C VAL A 59 4.95 -9.48 -8.17
N LEU A 60 4.70 -10.02 -9.37
CA LEU A 60 5.52 -11.07 -9.96
C LEU A 60 6.80 -10.46 -10.51
N LEU A 61 7.89 -10.54 -9.74
CA LEU A 61 9.15 -9.85 -10.06
C LEU A 61 9.75 -10.24 -11.41
N ASN A 62 9.57 -11.49 -11.83
CA ASN A 62 10.07 -11.99 -13.11
C ASN A 62 9.18 -11.60 -14.30
N GLU A 63 7.99 -11.02 -14.04
CA GLU A 63 7.05 -10.54 -15.07
C GLU A 63 6.98 -9.00 -15.11
N LEU A 64 7.79 -8.30 -14.29
CA LEU A 64 7.95 -6.87 -14.39
C LEU A 64 8.59 -6.49 -15.75
N PRO A 65 8.14 -5.40 -16.39
CA PRO A 65 8.75 -4.93 -17.62
C PRO A 65 10.22 -4.59 -17.42
N GLN A 66 11.05 -5.00 -18.38
CA GLN A 66 12.43 -4.54 -18.49
C GLN A 66 12.49 -3.44 -19.55
N ALA A 67 12.53 -2.19 -19.09
CA ALA A 67 12.74 -1.05 -19.96
C ALA A 67 14.23 -0.70 -20.05
N PRO A 68 14.70 -0.12 -21.18
CA PRO A 68 16.02 0.50 -21.24
C PRO A 68 16.01 1.76 -20.35
N ALA A 69 16.42 1.60 -19.09
CA ALA A 69 16.47 2.66 -18.09
C ALA A 69 17.92 2.92 -17.67
N ASP A 70 18.24 4.17 -17.34
CA ASP A 70 19.59 4.56 -16.89
C ASP A 70 19.97 3.88 -15.56
N ALA A 71 18.96 3.64 -14.70
CA ALA A 71 19.11 2.99 -13.40
C ALA A 71 17.95 2.00 -13.18
N PRO A 72 18.01 0.78 -13.74
CA PRO A 72 16.94 -0.20 -13.58
C PRO A 72 16.95 -0.78 -12.16
N LEU A 73 15.77 -1.02 -11.58
CA LEU A 73 15.63 -1.67 -10.25
C LEU A 73 16.31 -3.04 -10.19
N ARG A 74 16.34 -3.74 -11.33
CA ARG A 74 17.04 -5.01 -11.48
C ARG A 74 18.03 -4.89 -12.65
N PRO A 75 19.34 -5.14 -12.41
CA PRO A 75 20.34 -5.05 -13.46
C PRO A 75 20.00 -5.94 -14.67
N GLN A 76 20.33 -5.45 -15.87
CA GLN A 76 20.16 -6.23 -17.09
C GLN A 76 21.00 -7.51 -17.02
N GLY A 77 20.39 -8.65 -17.34
CA GLY A 77 21.04 -9.95 -17.26
C GLY A 77 21.13 -10.57 -15.86
N ALA A 78 20.58 -9.91 -14.83
CA ALA A 78 20.51 -10.50 -13.49
C ALA A 78 19.67 -11.82 -13.51
N PRO A 79 20.12 -12.89 -12.82
CA PRO A 79 19.40 -14.16 -12.76
C PRO A 79 17.95 -13.98 -12.30
N ALA A 80 17.05 -14.85 -12.78
CA ALA A 80 15.65 -14.90 -12.33
C ALA A 80 15.58 -14.83 -10.80
N ALA A 81 14.67 -13.98 -10.28
CA ALA A 81 14.40 -13.97 -8.86
C ALA A 81 13.85 -15.34 -8.46
N PRO A 82 14.22 -15.87 -7.28
CA PRO A 82 13.61 -17.08 -6.73
C PRO A 82 12.08 -16.99 -6.75
N PRO A 83 11.36 -18.11 -7.00
CA PRO A 83 9.89 -18.08 -7.08
C PRO A 83 9.22 -17.49 -5.83
N ASP A 84 9.79 -17.76 -4.65
CA ASP A 84 9.30 -17.30 -3.36
C ASP A 84 9.52 -15.81 -3.11
N ALA A 85 10.39 -15.14 -3.86
CA ALA A 85 10.62 -13.71 -3.76
C ALA A 85 9.34 -12.90 -4.03
N SER A 86 8.43 -13.43 -4.85
CA SER A 86 7.14 -12.80 -5.17
C SER A 86 6.02 -13.23 -4.21
N TRP A 87 6.24 -14.12 -3.25
CA TRP A 87 5.20 -14.52 -2.31
C TRP A 87 5.01 -13.47 -1.22
N LEU A 88 3.77 -13.22 -0.83
CA LEU A 88 3.46 -12.45 0.36
C LEU A 88 4.18 -13.07 1.57
N ALA A 89 4.81 -12.21 2.36
CA ALA A 89 5.59 -12.63 3.51
C ALA A 89 4.66 -13.22 4.59
N PRO A 90 5.02 -14.31 5.28
CA PRO A 90 4.17 -14.90 6.33
C PRO A 90 3.74 -13.89 7.41
N GLU A 91 4.65 -13.00 7.79
CA GLU A 91 4.43 -11.92 8.76
C GLU A 91 3.44 -10.85 8.29
N ALA A 92 3.12 -10.78 6.99
CA ALA A 92 2.10 -9.87 6.47
C ALA A 92 0.68 -10.22 6.97
N GLY A 93 0.48 -11.42 7.54
CA GLY A 93 -0.75 -11.77 8.27
C GLY A 93 -2.00 -11.85 7.39
N VAL A 94 -1.84 -12.33 6.15
CA VAL A 94 -2.93 -12.52 5.20
C VAL A 94 -3.88 -13.60 5.70
N GLU A 95 -5.18 -13.31 5.71
CA GLU A 95 -6.25 -14.22 6.09
C GLU A 95 -7.07 -14.66 4.88
N ALA A 96 -7.79 -15.78 5.00
CA ALA A 96 -8.63 -16.32 3.93
C ALA A 96 -9.77 -15.38 3.48
N ARG A 97 -10.14 -14.40 4.31
CA ARG A 97 -11.17 -13.40 3.99
C ARG A 97 -10.65 -12.22 3.16
N ASP A 98 -9.33 -12.05 3.09
CA ASP A 98 -8.73 -10.91 2.40
C ASP A 98 -8.71 -11.13 0.88
N LEU A 99 -8.69 -10.02 0.16
CA LEU A 99 -8.51 -10.06 -1.29
C LEU A 99 -7.02 -9.99 -1.62
N VAL A 100 -6.54 -10.90 -2.47
CA VAL A 100 -5.16 -10.88 -2.97
C VAL A 100 -5.18 -10.53 -4.46
N ILE A 101 -4.45 -9.49 -4.85
CA ILE A 101 -4.30 -9.02 -6.22
C ILE A 101 -2.85 -9.24 -6.68
N VAL A 102 -2.68 -9.80 -7.87
CA VAL A 102 -1.37 -10.02 -8.47
C VAL A 102 -1.13 -9.00 -9.58
N LYS A 103 -0.09 -8.18 -9.44
CA LYS A 103 0.29 -7.19 -10.46
C LYS A 103 1.58 -7.57 -11.20
N ARG A 104 1.74 -6.94 -12.37
CA ARG A 104 2.92 -7.07 -13.26
C ARG A 104 3.52 -5.71 -13.59
N GLN A 105 3.19 -4.69 -12.80
CA GLN A 105 3.61 -3.30 -12.96
C GLN A 105 3.94 -2.71 -11.60
N TRP A 106 4.41 -1.46 -11.55
CA TRP A 106 4.52 -0.73 -10.29
C TRP A 106 3.15 -0.49 -9.66
N GLY A 107 2.24 0.16 -10.39
CA GLY A 107 0.88 0.42 -9.92
C GLY A 107 -0.01 -0.82 -9.95
N ALA A 108 -0.96 -0.90 -9.01
CA ALA A 108 -1.83 -2.05 -8.83
C ALA A 108 -3.08 -2.05 -9.71
N PHE A 109 -3.40 -0.96 -10.41
CA PHE A 109 -4.61 -0.86 -11.26
C PHE A 109 -4.41 -1.44 -12.66
N TYR A 110 -3.25 -1.20 -13.27
CA TYR A 110 -3.03 -1.57 -14.67
C TYR A 110 -2.95 -3.08 -14.85
N GLY A 111 -3.86 -3.63 -15.67
CA GLY A 111 -3.87 -5.06 -16.01
C GLY A 111 -4.26 -5.97 -14.84
N THR A 112 -4.97 -5.44 -13.83
CA THR A 112 -5.51 -6.22 -12.71
C THR A 112 -7.02 -5.98 -12.57
N GLU A 113 -7.64 -6.73 -11.66
CA GLU A 113 -9.04 -6.62 -11.28
C GLU A 113 -9.29 -5.62 -10.13
N LEU A 114 -8.27 -4.89 -9.64
CA LEU A 114 -8.38 -4.04 -8.44
C LEU A 114 -9.55 -3.06 -8.51
N GLU A 115 -9.65 -2.26 -9.59
CA GLU A 115 -10.74 -1.29 -9.73
C GLU A 115 -12.11 -1.98 -9.68
N GLN A 116 -12.27 -3.07 -10.43
CA GLN A 116 -13.54 -3.79 -10.50
C GLN A 116 -13.94 -4.33 -9.12
N GLN A 117 -12.98 -4.85 -8.35
CA GLN A 117 -13.22 -5.36 -7.00
C GLN A 117 -13.65 -4.24 -6.04
N LEU A 118 -12.99 -3.08 -6.11
CA LEU A 118 -13.33 -1.89 -5.31
C LEU A 118 -14.74 -1.38 -5.66
N ARG A 119 -15.04 -1.16 -6.94
CA ARG A 119 -16.33 -0.62 -7.42
C ARG A 119 -17.50 -1.54 -7.09
N ARG A 120 -17.35 -2.86 -7.29
CA ARG A 120 -18.41 -3.84 -7.00
C ARG A 120 -18.78 -3.91 -5.51
N ARG A 121 -17.88 -3.47 -4.62
CA ARG A 121 -18.08 -3.42 -3.17
C ARG A 121 -18.48 -2.03 -2.68
N GLY A 122 -18.68 -1.07 -3.58
CA GLY A 122 -19.02 0.30 -3.21
C GLY A 122 -17.90 1.03 -2.47
N ILE A 123 -16.64 0.61 -2.63
CA ILE A 123 -15.51 1.29 -1.99
C ILE A 123 -15.26 2.63 -2.69
N ASP A 124 -15.11 3.69 -1.92
CA ASP A 124 -14.77 5.03 -2.40
C ASP A 124 -13.53 5.62 -1.71
N THR A 125 -13.07 5.01 -0.61
CA THR A 125 -11.95 5.47 0.21
C THR A 125 -10.89 4.38 0.33
N LEU A 126 -9.63 4.72 0.10
CA LEU A 126 -8.50 3.79 0.20
C LEU A 126 -7.51 4.29 1.27
N ILE A 127 -7.21 3.40 2.23
CA ILE A 127 -6.06 3.54 3.12
C ILE A 127 -4.89 2.81 2.46
N MET A 128 -3.81 3.53 2.19
CA MET A 128 -2.62 3.02 1.50
C MET A 128 -1.52 2.70 2.50
N GLY A 129 -0.95 1.50 2.37
CA GLY A 129 0.24 1.03 3.10
C GLY A 129 1.14 0.16 2.23
N GLY A 130 2.31 -0.19 2.72
CA GLY A 130 3.23 -1.15 2.07
C GLY A 130 4.52 -0.54 1.51
N ILE A 131 5.18 -1.31 0.62
CA ILE A 131 6.56 -1.05 0.17
C ILE A 131 6.62 -1.16 -1.36
N ALA A 132 7.32 -0.29 -2.10
CA ALA A 132 7.98 0.93 -1.66
C ALA A 132 7.09 2.16 -1.88
N THR A 133 7.25 3.15 -1.01
CA THR A 133 6.42 4.36 -0.91
C THR A 133 6.34 5.12 -2.24
N ASN A 134 7.49 5.48 -2.82
CA ASN A 134 7.60 6.23 -4.07
C ASN A 134 7.57 5.36 -5.34
N PHE A 135 7.30 4.05 -5.20
CA PHE A 135 7.16 3.11 -6.32
C PHE A 135 5.74 2.55 -6.39
N GLY A 136 5.53 1.34 -5.86
CA GLY A 136 4.26 0.63 -5.98
C GLY A 136 3.11 1.36 -5.29
N VAL A 137 3.36 1.90 -4.10
CA VAL A 137 2.35 2.66 -3.34
C VAL A 137 1.95 3.93 -4.10
N GLU A 138 2.91 4.82 -4.40
CA GLU A 138 2.64 6.09 -5.08
C GLU A 138 2.05 5.89 -6.49
N SER A 139 2.56 4.92 -7.27
CA SER A 139 2.01 4.62 -8.60
C SER A 139 0.55 4.16 -8.50
N THR A 140 0.21 3.35 -7.50
CA THR A 140 -1.18 2.93 -7.24
C THR A 140 -2.04 4.10 -6.79
N ALA A 141 -1.51 4.95 -5.90
CA ALA A 141 -2.24 6.10 -5.36
C ALA A 141 -2.54 7.15 -6.43
N ARG A 142 -1.61 7.45 -7.33
CA ARG A 142 -1.83 8.37 -8.47
C ARG A 142 -2.96 7.88 -9.37
N ALA A 143 -2.95 6.60 -9.73
CA ALA A 143 -4.03 6.00 -10.50
C ALA A 143 -5.36 6.04 -9.73
N ALA A 144 -5.35 5.73 -8.43
CA ALA A 144 -6.56 5.79 -7.61
C ALA A 144 -7.14 7.23 -7.54
N TYR A 145 -6.28 8.24 -7.46
CA TYR A 145 -6.68 9.64 -7.52
C TYR A 145 -7.34 9.96 -8.87
N ASP A 146 -6.76 9.51 -9.99
CA ASP A 146 -7.34 9.70 -11.32
C ASP A 146 -8.69 9.00 -11.48
N PHE A 147 -8.88 7.85 -10.81
CA PHE A 147 -10.16 7.15 -10.71
C PHE A 147 -11.14 7.80 -9.71
N GLY A 148 -10.73 8.85 -9.00
CA GLY A 148 -11.60 9.60 -8.07
C GLY A 148 -11.82 8.92 -6.72
N PHE A 149 -10.92 8.03 -6.27
CA PHE A 149 -10.95 7.51 -4.91
C PHE A 149 -10.44 8.57 -3.91
N LYS A 150 -11.02 8.59 -2.71
CA LYS A 150 -10.48 9.36 -1.57
C LYS A 150 -9.30 8.61 -1.00
N LEU A 151 -8.18 9.30 -0.77
CA LEU A 151 -6.94 8.64 -0.34
C LEU A 151 -6.55 9.05 1.08
N VAL A 152 -6.12 8.05 1.83
CA VAL A 152 -5.49 8.19 3.13
C VAL A 152 -4.20 7.35 3.11
N PHE A 153 -3.11 7.91 3.59
CA PHE A 153 -1.80 7.27 3.56
C PHE A 153 -1.35 7.02 5.00
N ALA A 154 -1.13 5.76 5.36
CA ALA A 154 -0.60 5.35 6.65
C ALA A 154 0.93 5.45 6.61
N GLU A 155 1.48 6.61 6.94
CA GLU A 155 2.89 6.97 6.71
C GLU A 155 3.86 5.97 7.33
N ASP A 156 3.67 5.66 8.61
CA ASP A 156 4.45 4.69 9.37
C ASP A 156 4.14 3.22 9.03
N ALA A 157 3.15 2.97 8.18
CA ALA A 157 2.88 1.67 7.55
C ALA A 157 3.40 1.63 6.10
N MET A 158 4.30 2.54 5.73
CA MET A 158 4.99 2.56 4.45
C MET A 158 6.49 2.79 4.65
N SER A 159 7.30 2.33 3.71
CA SER A 159 8.73 2.68 3.69
C SER A 159 9.27 2.59 2.27
N SER A 160 10.52 2.96 2.07
CA SER A 160 11.20 2.84 0.78
C SER A 160 12.62 2.32 0.97
N PHE A 161 13.35 2.17 -0.13
CA PHE A 161 14.78 1.85 -0.13
C PHE A 161 15.65 3.07 0.22
N ASP A 162 15.04 4.26 0.26
CA ASP A 162 15.69 5.54 0.51
C ASP A 162 14.73 6.45 1.31
N ALA A 163 15.23 7.03 2.40
CA ALA A 163 14.41 7.84 3.31
C ALA A 163 13.95 9.15 2.63
N ASP A 164 14.82 9.80 1.86
CA ASP A 164 14.51 11.07 1.21
C ASP A 164 13.39 10.88 0.17
N ALA A 165 13.39 9.76 -0.56
CA ALA A 165 12.33 9.41 -1.49
C ALA A 165 10.98 9.17 -0.80
N HIS A 166 10.98 8.49 0.36
CA HIS A 166 9.76 8.34 1.17
C HIS A 166 9.25 9.70 1.66
N HIS A 167 10.12 10.50 2.26
CA HIS A 167 9.78 11.82 2.80
C HIS A 167 9.25 12.74 1.70
N PHE A 168 9.89 12.75 0.53
CA PHE A 168 9.44 13.53 -0.61
C PHE A 168 7.99 13.17 -1.00
N ALA A 169 7.68 11.87 -1.12
CA ALA A 169 6.33 11.42 -1.44
C ALA A 169 5.32 11.84 -0.36
N CYS A 170 5.62 11.58 0.91
CA CYS A 170 4.74 11.86 2.05
C CYS A 170 4.53 13.36 2.33
N GLU A 171 5.53 14.20 2.11
CA GLU A 171 5.44 15.64 2.42
C GLU A 171 4.97 16.48 1.23
N ASN A 172 5.33 16.09 0.00
CA ASN A 172 5.14 16.96 -1.16
C ASN A 172 4.05 16.47 -2.12
N ILE A 173 3.89 15.14 -2.25
CA ILE A 173 3.00 14.53 -3.24
C ILE A 173 1.68 14.11 -2.61
N PHE A 174 1.70 13.20 -1.64
CA PHE A 174 0.50 12.62 -1.03
C PHE A 174 -0.47 13.65 -0.44
N PRO A 175 -0.04 14.76 0.19
CA PRO A 175 -0.96 15.79 0.70
C PRO A 175 -1.77 16.50 -0.39
N LYS A 176 -1.38 16.38 -1.67
CA LYS A 176 -2.14 16.92 -2.80
C LYS A 176 -3.23 15.96 -3.30
N MET A 177 -3.12 14.68 -2.99
CA MET A 177 -4.04 13.63 -3.44
C MET A 177 -4.89 13.04 -2.30
N GLY A 178 -4.51 13.27 -1.05
CA GLY A 178 -5.17 12.69 0.11
C GLY A 178 -4.60 13.17 1.44
N ARG A 179 -4.83 12.38 2.49
CA ARG A 179 -4.42 12.72 3.86
C ARG A 179 -3.35 11.76 4.36
N VAL A 180 -2.21 12.30 4.80
CA VAL A 180 -1.11 11.52 5.37
C VAL A 180 -1.28 11.46 6.88
N ARG A 181 -1.32 10.26 7.47
CA ARG A 181 -1.61 10.04 8.89
C ARG A 181 -0.75 8.93 9.45
N ALA A 182 -0.48 8.99 10.76
CA ALA A 182 0.08 7.87 11.48
C ALA A 182 -0.96 6.75 11.66
N THR A 183 -0.49 5.51 11.72
CA THR A 183 -1.30 4.31 11.91
C THR A 183 -2.19 4.43 13.14
N ARG A 184 -1.66 4.96 14.25
CA ARG A 184 -2.43 5.15 15.48
C ARG A 184 -3.65 6.05 15.26
N THR A 185 -3.49 7.16 14.55
CA THR A 185 -4.59 8.08 14.24
C THR A 185 -5.67 7.39 13.42
N LEU A 186 -5.29 6.56 12.45
CA LEU A 186 -6.25 5.83 11.62
C LEU A 186 -7.04 4.79 12.42
N ILE A 187 -6.37 4.07 13.33
CA ILE A 187 -7.02 3.16 14.27
C ILE A 187 -8.02 3.91 15.15
N ASP A 188 -7.64 5.07 15.69
CA ASP A 188 -8.52 5.89 16.52
C ASP A 188 -9.75 6.39 15.74
N VAL A 189 -9.58 6.78 14.47
CA VAL A 189 -10.69 7.17 13.57
C VAL A 189 -11.61 5.98 13.32
N LEU A 190 -11.06 4.82 12.98
CA LEU A 190 -11.82 3.60 12.72
C LEU A 190 -12.61 3.19 13.96
N GLN A 191 -12.02 3.30 15.15
CA GLN A 191 -12.60 3.01 16.46
C GLN A 191 -13.77 3.91 16.83
N ASN A 192 -13.65 5.21 16.61
CA ASN A 192 -14.57 6.21 17.16
C ASN A 192 -15.44 6.90 16.09
N GLY A 193 -15.27 6.57 14.81
CA GLY A 193 -15.93 7.22 13.66
C GLY A 193 -15.42 8.63 13.35
N ILE A 194 -14.53 9.18 14.19
CA ILE A 194 -14.01 10.55 14.12
C ILE A 194 -12.60 10.58 14.71
N GLY A 195 -11.63 11.14 14.00
CA GLY A 195 -10.30 11.46 14.55
C GLY A 195 -9.84 12.88 14.23
N ALA A 196 -9.02 13.44 15.12
CA ALA A 196 -8.40 14.74 14.92
C ALA A 196 -7.46 14.71 13.72
N ALA A 197 -7.42 15.83 12.98
CA ALA A 197 -6.66 15.98 11.74
C ALA A 197 -5.15 15.92 12.00
#